data_AF-Q3S4H6-F1
#
_entry.id   AF-Q3S4H6-F1
#
_cell.length_a   1.000
_cell.length_b   1.000
_cell.length_c   1.000
_cell.angle_alpha   90.00
_cell.angle_beta   90.00
_cell.angle_gamma   90.00
#
_symmetry.space_group_name_H-M   'P 1'
#
loop_
_entity.id
_entity.type
_entity.pdbx_description
1 polymer ?
#
loop_
_entity_poly.entity_id
_entity_poly.type
_entity_poly.pdbx_seq_one_letter_code
_entity_poly.pdbx_strand_id
1 'polypeptide(L)'
;MSMSKTGQAAEKDEQQQSRGIALMQGICAVVYRKADNTPCPIKQGLYLGSVGAAFNKDALKSLNITHILIVAKSLDPVFPAEFNYKKIEDEAISSGGNVLVHCFAGRSRSVTIVVAYLMKKHQMSLESALSLVRSKRPQVAPNGGFISQLEKFQKSLQVEQEWRMQPVQH
;
A
#
# COMPACT_ATOMS: atom_id res chain seq x y z
N MET A 1 -20.97 -5.67 39.18
CA MET A 1 -20.72 -4.53 38.27
C MET A 1 -21.27 -4.91 36.90
N SER A 2 -22.36 -4.27 36.49
CA SER A 2 -23.12 -4.58 35.27
C SER A 2 -22.47 -3.90 34.06
N MET A 3 -22.01 -4.67 33.08
CA MET A 3 -21.58 -4.13 31.79
C MET A 3 -22.82 -3.58 31.04
N SER A 4 -22.73 -2.35 30.54
CA SER A 4 -23.83 -1.66 29.86
C SER A 4 -24.23 -2.37 28.57
N LYS A 5 -25.54 -2.45 28.29
CA LYS A 5 -26.13 -3.09 27.09
C LYS A 5 -25.58 -2.55 25.76
N THR A 6 -25.02 -1.35 25.77
CA THR A 6 -24.40 -0.68 24.63
C THR A 6 -23.06 -1.29 24.20
N GLY A 7 -22.29 -1.88 25.11
CA GLY A 7 -21.02 -2.54 24.76
C GLY A 7 -21.19 -3.85 23.98
N GLN A 8 -22.22 -4.64 24.31
CA GLN A 8 -22.45 -5.95 23.68
C GLN A 8 -23.01 -5.88 22.25
N ALA A 9 -23.63 -4.76 21.87
CA ALA A 9 -24.16 -4.56 20.50
C ALA A 9 -23.03 -4.17 19.53
N ALA A 10 -22.16 -3.24 19.93
CA ALA A 10 -20.99 -2.84 19.15
C ALA A 10 -20.03 -4.02 18.91
N GLU A 11 -19.82 -4.86 19.91
CA GLU A 11 -18.94 -6.04 19.83
C GLU A 11 -19.50 -7.12 18.88
N LYS A 12 -20.83 -7.28 18.82
CA LYS A 12 -21.50 -8.18 17.86
C LYS A 12 -21.45 -7.63 16.43
N ASP A 13 -21.63 -6.34 16.24
CA ASP A 13 -21.55 -5.69 14.92
C ASP A 13 -20.12 -5.73 14.37
N GLU A 14 -19.12 -5.48 15.22
CA GLU A 14 -17.70 -5.57 14.86
C GLU A 14 -17.28 -7.01 14.50
N GLN A 15 -17.82 -8.00 15.23
CA GLN A 15 -17.59 -9.42 14.94
C GLN A 15 -18.31 -9.88 13.65
N GLN A 16 -19.53 -9.40 13.40
CA GLN A 16 -20.27 -9.67 12.16
C GLN A 16 -19.59 -9.02 10.95
N GLN A 17 -19.12 -7.78 11.08
CA GLN A 17 -18.36 -7.04 10.06
C GLN A 17 -17.01 -7.71 9.78
N SER A 18 -16.31 -8.19 10.82
CA SER A 18 -15.07 -8.96 10.68
C SER A 18 -15.26 -10.28 9.93
N ARG A 19 -16.37 -11.00 10.17
CA ARG A 19 -16.70 -12.24 9.45
C ARG A 19 -17.02 -11.96 7.98
N GLY A 20 -17.76 -10.89 7.68
CA GLY A 20 -18.04 -10.47 6.29
C GLY A 20 -16.76 -10.06 5.53
N ILE A 21 -15.87 -9.34 6.19
CA ILE A 21 -14.56 -8.93 5.67
C ILE A 21 -13.68 -10.15 5.37
N ALA A 22 -13.62 -11.14 6.28
CA ALA A 22 -12.85 -12.37 6.10
C ALA A 22 -13.41 -13.24 4.95
N LEU A 23 -14.74 -13.36 4.84
CA LEU A 23 -15.40 -14.07 3.75
C LEU A 23 -15.10 -13.42 2.40
N MET A 24 -15.23 -12.09 2.30
CA MET A 24 -14.88 -11.34 1.09
C MET A 24 -13.38 -11.50 0.74
N GLN A 25 -12.50 -11.54 1.75
CA GLN A 25 -11.09 -11.82 1.58
C GLN A 25 -10.84 -13.21 1.01
N GLY A 26 -11.53 -14.23 1.53
CA GLY A 26 -11.44 -15.61 1.04
C GLY A 26 -11.93 -15.73 -0.40
N ILE A 27 -13.08 -15.13 -0.73
CA ILE A 27 -13.62 -15.11 -2.09
C ILE A 27 -12.66 -14.38 -3.04
N CYS A 28 -12.24 -13.16 -2.70
CA CYS A 28 -11.28 -12.40 -3.50
C CYS A 28 -9.95 -13.14 -3.64
N ALA A 29 -9.45 -13.79 -2.59
CA ALA A 29 -8.23 -14.59 -2.66
C ALA A 29 -8.39 -15.73 -3.66
N VAL A 30 -9.51 -16.47 -3.66
CA VAL A 30 -9.76 -17.53 -4.64
C VAL A 30 -9.82 -16.96 -6.07
N VAL A 31 -10.50 -15.82 -6.26
CA VAL A 31 -10.63 -15.16 -7.57
C VAL A 31 -9.29 -14.67 -8.09
N TYR A 32 -8.53 -13.93 -7.27
CA TYR A 32 -7.25 -13.34 -7.68
C TYR A 32 -6.10 -14.36 -7.68
N ARG A 33 -6.14 -15.44 -6.89
CA ARG A 33 -5.10 -16.49 -6.91
C ARG A 33 -4.96 -17.18 -8.26
N LYS A 34 -6.00 -17.21 -9.08
CA LYS A 34 -5.88 -17.76 -10.46
C LYS A 34 -5.25 -16.77 -11.45
N ALA A 35 -5.38 -15.45 -11.21
CA ALA A 35 -4.95 -14.42 -12.14
C ALA A 35 -3.65 -13.69 -11.75
N ASP A 36 -3.31 -13.66 -10.46
CA ASP A 36 -2.15 -12.96 -9.90
C ASP A 36 -1.76 -13.57 -8.54
N ASN A 37 -0.87 -14.56 -8.57
CA ASN A 37 -0.47 -15.32 -7.38
C ASN A 37 0.98 -15.12 -6.93
N THR A 38 1.76 -14.35 -7.68
CA THR A 38 3.19 -14.14 -7.40
C THR A 38 3.45 -12.65 -7.22
N PRO A 39 4.14 -12.23 -6.14
CA PRO A 39 4.62 -10.86 -6.00
C PRO A 39 5.45 -10.41 -7.21
N CYS A 40 5.11 -9.27 -7.80
CA CYS A 40 5.81 -8.72 -8.96
C CYS A 40 6.95 -7.80 -8.49
N PRO A 41 8.22 -8.09 -8.81
CA PRO A 41 9.33 -7.20 -8.45
C PRO A 41 9.27 -5.90 -9.26
N ILE A 42 9.27 -4.77 -8.54
CA ILE A 42 9.33 -3.43 -9.14
C ILE A 42 10.76 -2.91 -9.12
N LYS A 43 11.42 -3.06 -7.96
CA LYS A 43 12.83 -2.72 -7.72
C LYS A 43 13.39 -3.68 -6.66
N GLN A 44 14.71 -3.73 -6.50
CA GLN A 44 15.33 -4.47 -5.40
C GLN A 44 14.67 -4.08 -4.07
N GLY A 45 14.27 -5.09 -3.28
CA GLY A 45 13.57 -4.88 -2.01
C GLY A 45 12.09 -4.48 -2.12
N LEU A 46 11.54 -4.22 -3.32
CA LEU A 46 10.19 -3.70 -3.50
C LEU A 46 9.35 -4.49 -4.50
N TYR A 47 8.24 -5.03 -4.01
CA TYR A 47 7.32 -5.88 -4.76
C TYR A 47 5.90 -5.31 -4.74
N LEU A 48 5.12 -5.61 -5.77
CA LEU A 48 3.72 -5.21 -5.93
C LEU A 48 2.84 -6.43 -6.22
N GLY A 49 1.65 -6.51 -5.61
CA GLY A 49 0.73 -7.63 -5.86
C GLY A 49 -0.74 -7.37 -5.54
N SER A 50 -1.58 -8.38 -5.79
CA SER A 50 -2.96 -8.48 -5.31
C SER A 50 -3.06 -9.28 -4.01
N VAL A 51 -4.29 -9.50 -3.51
CA VAL A 51 -4.56 -10.43 -2.41
C VAL A 51 -4.11 -11.86 -2.75
N GLY A 52 -4.19 -12.29 -4.02
CA GLY A 52 -3.73 -13.61 -4.43
C GLY A 52 -2.22 -13.79 -4.20
N ALA A 53 -1.42 -12.80 -4.60
CA ALA A 53 0.03 -12.78 -4.37
C ALA A 53 0.37 -12.72 -2.88
N ALA A 54 -0.35 -11.92 -2.10
CA ALA A 54 -0.15 -11.82 -0.65
C ALA A 54 -0.55 -13.11 0.10
N PHE A 55 -1.43 -13.95 -0.46
CA PHE A 55 -1.89 -15.18 0.17
C PHE A 55 -1.09 -16.41 -0.29
N ASN A 56 -0.13 -16.24 -1.19
CA ASN A 56 0.74 -17.32 -1.66
C ASN A 56 2.00 -17.45 -0.78
N LYS A 57 1.87 -18.18 0.34
CA LYS A 57 2.94 -18.37 1.34
C LYS A 57 4.25 -18.90 0.72
N ASP A 58 4.16 -19.80 -0.25
CA ASP A 58 5.34 -20.41 -0.85
C ASP A 58 6.10 -19.40 -1.73
N ALA A 59 5.38 -18.60 -2.53
CA ALA A 59 5.98 -17.51 -3.31
C ALA A 59 6.58 -16.41 -2.42
N LEU A 60 5.94 -16.08 -1.29
CA LEU A 60 6.47 -15.11 -0.33
C LEU A 60 7.79 -15.60 0.27
N LYS A 61 7.87 -16.87 0.65
CA LYS A 61 9.09 -17.48 1.19
C LYS A 61 10.20 -17.56 0.15
N SER A 62 9.89 -18.01 -1.08
CA SER A 62 10.90 -18.15 -2.12
C SER A 62 11.50 -16.81 -2.55
N LEU A 63 10.73 -15.72 -2.44
CA LEU A 63 11.17 -14.35 -2.70
C LEU A 63 11.75 -13.65 -1.46
N ASN A 64 11.88 -14.36 -0.33
CA ASN A 64 12.32 -13.81 0.94
C ASN A 64 11.57 -12.54 1.36
N ILE A 65 10.26 -12.48 1.11
CA ILE A 65 9.43 -11.35 1.55
C ILE A 65 9.43 -11.32 3.08
N THR A 66 9.84 -10.16 3.62
CA THR A 66 9.97 -9.93 5.08
C THR A 66 8.85 -9.06 5.61
N HIS A 67 8.30 -8.17 4.76
CA HIS A 67 7.26 -7.22 5.14
C HIS A 67 6.15 -7.22 4.08
N ILE A 68 4.89 -7.11 4.51
CA ILE A 68 3.74 -6.98 3.61
C ILE A 68 2.94 -5.75 4.03
N LEU A 69 2.85 -4.78 3.14
CA LEU A 69 2.01 -3.61 3.27
C LEU A 69 0.67 -3.83 2.58
N ILE A 70 -0.40 -3.76 3.36
CA ILE A 70 -1.77 -3.84 2.86
C ILE A 70 -2.28 -2.42 2.60
N VAL A 71 -2.33 -2.05 1.33
CA VAL A 71 -2.94 -0.79 0.89
C VAL A 71 -4.43 -1.03 0.75
N ALA A 72 -5.14 -0.68 1.82
CA ALA A 72 -6.56 -0.79 2.05
C ALA A 72 -7.09 -2.20 2.35
N LYS A 73 -7.11 -2.52 3.63
CA LYS A 73 -8.36 -2.80 4.33
C LYS A 73 -8.40 -1.83 5.51
N SER A 74 -9.25 -0.82 5.41
CA SER A 74 -9.28 0.32 6.34
C SER A 74 -8.01 1.17 6.23
N LEU A 75 -8.12 2.33 5.56
CA LEU A 75 -7.35 3.49 6.01
C LEU A 75 -7.74 3.75 7.47
N ASP A 76 -6.98 4.53 8.23
CA ASP A 76 -7.52 5.70 8.99
C ASP A 76 -6.36 6.37 9.77
N PRO A 77 -6.52 7.49 10.52
CA PRO A 77 -7.71 8.27 10.73
C PRO A 77 -7.42 9.76 10.61
N VAL A 78 -8.44 10.50 10.94
CA VAL A 78 -8.36 11.92 11.18
C VAL A 78 -8.10 12.23 12.68
N PHE A 79 -8.05 11.21 13.56
CA PHE A 79 -7.90 11.31 15.04
C PHE A 79 -6.77 10.41 15.64
N PRO A 80 -5.51 10.87 15.64
CA PRO A 80 -4.36 10.07 16.07
C PRO A 80 -4.17 9.94 17.60
N ALA A 81 -5.05 10.53 18.41
CA ALA A 81 -5.03 10.39 19.88
C ALA A 81 -5.93 9.25 20.41
N GLU A 82 -6.82 8.71 19.57
CA GLU A 82 -7.77 7.63 19.94
C GLU A 82 -7.42 6.28 19.30
N PHE A 83 -6.50 6.25 18.32
CA PHE A 83 -6.08 5.04 17.61
C PHE A 83 -4.62 5.18 17.09
N ASN A 84 -3.91 4.08 16.80
CA ASN A 84 -2.49 4.05 16.39
C ASN A 84 -2.28 3.67 14.91
N TYR A 85 -1.39 4.38 14.20
CA TYR A 85 -1.24 4.30 12.74
C TYR A 85 0.21 4.15 12.28
N LYS A 86 0.43 3.38 11.21
CA LYS A 86 1.78 3.03 10.71
C LYS A 86 2.06 3.62 9.32
N LYS A 87 3.27 4.18 9.16
CA LYS A 87 3.86 4.63 7.90
C LYS A 87 4.57 3.49 7.18
N ILE A 88 4.76 3.63 5.86
CA ILE A 88 5.82 2.89 5.17
C ILE A 88 7.13 3.52 5.61
N GLU A 89 7.80 2.85 6.51
CA GLU A 89 9.16 3.13 6.92
C GLU A 89 10.10 2.52 5.86
N ASP A 90 10.92 3.38 5.24
CA ASP A 90 11.94 3.01 4.26
C ASP A 90 13.07 2.18 4.91
N GLU A 91 13.08 2.15 6.24
CA GLU A 91 13.91 1.33 7.09
C GLU A 91 13.85 -0.14 6.67
N ALA A 92 12.66 -0.67 6.35
CA ALA A 92 12.51 -2.06 5.93
C ALA A 92 13.26 -2.38 4.62
N ILE A 93 13.28 -1.43 3.67
CA ILE A 93 14.01 -1.58 2.41
C ILE A 93 15.50 -1.29 2.63
N SER A 94 15.81 -0.26 3.41
CA SER A 94 17.18 0.21 3.71
C SER A 94 17.97 -0.79 4.55
N SER A 95 17.30 -1.58 5.39
CA SER A 95 17.89 -2.69 6.15
C SER A 95 18.01 -3.99 5.35
N GLY A 96 17.76 -3.94 4.03
CA GLY A 96 17.87 -5.10 3.13
C GLY A 96 16.65 -6.02 3.10
N GLY A 97 15.51 -5.60 3.66
CA GLY A 97 14.28 -6.37 3.62
C GLY A 97 13.56 -6.30 2.27
N ASN A 98 12.84 -7.37 1.92
CA ASN A 98 11.93 -7.38 0.78
C ASN A 98 10.49 -7.06 1.22
N VAL A 99 9.91 -6.00 0.67
CA VAL A 99 8.59 -5.46 1.01
C VAL A 99 7.59 -5.69 -0.13
N LEU A 100 6.48 -6.37 0.15
CA LEU A 100 5.34 -6.50 -0.76
C LEU A 100 4.29 -5.44 -0.45
N VAL A 101 3.98 -4.59 -1.41
CA VAL A 101 2.85 -3.65 -1.36
C VAL A 101 1.67 -4.24 -2.14
N HIS A 102 0.52 -4.47 -1.50
CA HIS A 102 -0.64 -5.02 -2.19
C HIS A 102 -1.94 -4.30 -1.86
N CYS A 103 -2.91 -4.36 -2.77
CA CYS A 103 -4.32 -4.04 -2.45
C CYS A 103 -5.18 -5.23 -2.86
N PHE A 104 -6.48 -5.06 -3.08
CA PHE A 104 -7.34 -6.15 -3.55
C PHE A 104 -6.87 -6.73 -4.89
N ALA A 105 -6.85 -5.91 -5.94
CA ALA A 105 -6.50 -6.34 -7.29
C ALA A 105 -5.03 -6.05 -7.68
N GLY A 106 -4.30 -5.28 -6.87
CA GLY A 106 -2.95 -4.84 -7.24
C GLY A 106 -2.90 -3.93 -8.47
N ARG A 107 -3.94 -3.11 -8.69
CA ARG A 107 -4.09 -2.27 -9.90
C ARG A 107 -4.12 -0.76 -9.66
N SER A 108 -4.69 -0.30 -8.55
CA SER A 108 -4.99 1.12 -8.34
C SER A 108 -4.36 1.63 -7.05
N ARG A 109 -4.98 1.40 -5.88
CA ARG A 109 -4.48 1.87 -4.57
C ARG A 109 -3.01 1.52 -4.28
N SER A 110 -2.66 0.23 -4.35
CA SER A 110 -1.27 -0.20 -4.12
C SER A 110 -0.28 0.37 -5.14
N VAL A 111 -0.74 0.57 -6.39
CA VAL A 111 0.07 1.20 -7.44
C VAL A 111 0.32 2.67 -7.10
N THR A 112 -0.71 3.41 -6.70
CA THR A 112 -0.59 4.81 -6.29
C THR A 112 0.47 4.99 -5.20
N ILE A 113 0.47 4.10 -4.20
CA ILE A 113 1.45 4.14 -3.10
C ILE A 113 2.86 3.82 -3.60
N VAL A 114 3.04 2.78 -4.42
CA VAL A 114 4.35 2.46 -5.01
C VAL A 114 4.87 3.60 -5.88
N VAL A 115 4.01 4.22 -6.69
CA VAL A 115 4.37 5.37 -7.53
C VAL A 115 4.78 6.57 -6.68
N ALA A 116 4.00 6.92 -5.66
CA ALA A 116 4.35 8.01 -4.74
C ALA A 116 5.69 7.74 -4.02
N TYR A 117 5.94 6.50 -3.60
CA TYR A 117 7.22 6.11 -3.01
C TYR A 117 8.39 6.31 -4.00
N LEU A 118 8.25 5.83 -5.24
CA LEU A 118 9.27 6.01 -6.28
C LEU A 118 9.55 7.49 -6.56
N MET A 119 8.50 8.32 -6.64
CA MET A 119 8.65 9.76 -6.84
C MET A 119 9.41 10.42 -5.69
N LYS A 120 9.02 10.13 -4.44
CA LYS A 120 9.64 10.76 -3.27
C LYS A 120 11.06 10.27 -3.02
N LYS A 121 11.25 8.95 -2.96
CA LYS A 121 12.53 8.35 -2.56
C LYS A 121 13.55 8.36 -3.68
N HIS A 122 13.11 8.08 -4.91
CA HIS A 122 14.00 7.97 -6.07
C HIS A 122 13.92 9.17 -7.01
N GLN A 123 13.25 10.26 -6.62
CA GLN A 123 13.16 11.51 -7.38
C GLN A 123 12.66 11.29 -8.82
N MET A 124 11.81 10.28 -9.03
CA MET A 124 11.22 10.02 -10.33
C MET A 124 10.05 10.98 -10.58
N SER A 125 9.84 11.38 -11.84
CA SER A 125 8.56 11.99 -12.21
C SER A 125 7.43 10.95 -12.11
N LEU A 126 6.19 11.43 -11.99
CA LEU A 126 4.98 10.61 -12.06
C LEU A 126 4.97 9.75 -13.32
N GLU A 127 5.32 10.34 -14.46
CA GLU A 127 5.39 9.64 -15.73
C GLU A 127 6.42 8.50 -15.70
N SER A 128 7.66 8.79 -15.28
CA SER A 128 8.74 7.80 -15.21
C SER A 128 8.42 6.70 -14.19
N ALA A 129 7.85 7.04 -13.04
CA ALA A 129 7.45 6.08 -12.02
C ALA A 129 6.32 5.17 -12.52
N LEU A 130 5.28 5.73 -13.15
CA LEU A 130 4.19 4.95 -13.75
C LEU A 130 4.69 4.06 -14.89
N SER A 131 5.58 4.57 -15.73
CA SER A 131 6.19 3.82 -16.83
C SER A 131 6.98 2.62 -16.31
N LEU A 132 7.82 2.82 -15.27
CA LEU A 132 8.54 1.73 -14.61
C LEU A 132 7.58 0.66 -14.08
N VAL A 133 6.56 1.07 -13.32
CA VAL A 133 5.61 0.11 -12.74
C VAL A 133 4.82 -0.63 -13.84
N ARG A 134 4.38 0.07 -14.89
CA ARG A 134 3.71 -0.54 -16.06
C ARG A 134 4.60 -1.52 -16.80
N SER A 135 5.89 -1.22 -16.93
CA SER A 135 6.84 -2.12 -17.59
C SER A 135 6.97 -3.48 -16.91
N LYS A 136 6.77 -3.51 -15.58
CA LYS A 136 6.80 -4.73 -14.76
C LYS A 136 5.42 -5.37 -14.61
N ARG A 137 4.36 -4.55 -14.59
CA ARG A 137 2.98 -4.97 -14.34
C ARG A 137 2.01 -4.22 -15.27
N PRO A 138 1.78 -4.71 -16.51
CA PRO A 138 1.00 -3.99 -17.53
C PRO A 138 -0.44 -3.66 -17.14
N GLN A 139 -1.04 -4.46 -16.26
CA GLN A 139 -2.43 -4.31 -15.82
C GLN A 139 -2.67 -3.14 -14.85
N VAL A 140 -1.65 -2.37 -14.46
CA VAL A 140 -1.81 -1.25 -13.54
C VAL A 140 -2.64 -0.12 -14.14
N ALA A 141 -3.57 0.39 -13.34
CA ALA A 141 -4.46 1.47 -13.71
C ALA A 141 -4.94 2.18 -12.43
N PRO A 142 -4.14 3.12 -11.87
CA PRO A 142 -4.66 4.08 -10.89
C PRO A 142 -5.90 4.77 -11.45
N ASN A 143 -6.88 5.05 -10.59
CA ASN A 143 -8.07 5.80 -11.03
C ASN A 143 -7.71 7.28 -11.27
N GLY A 144 -8.56 8.00 -12.01
CA GLY A 144 -8.31 9.41 -12.34
C GLY A 144 -8.09 10.29 -11.10
N GLY A 145 -8.82 10.06 -10.01
CA GLY A 145 -8.65 10.79 -8.75
C GLY A 145 -7.25 10.59 -8.14
N PHE A 146 -6.73 9.37 -8.16
CA PHE A 146 -5.36 9.08 -7.70
C PHE A 146 -4.30 9.66 -8.63
N ILE A 147 -4.53 9.67 -9.95
CA ILE A 147 -3.63 10.37 -10.88
C ILE A 147 -3.57 11.85 -10.53
N SER A 148 -4.71 12.53 -10.36
CA SER A 148 -4.73 13.94 -9.97
C SER A 148 -4.08 14.20 -8.60
N GLN A 149 -4.22 13.27 -7.64
CA GLN A 149 -3.52 13.37 -6.35
C GLN A 149 -2.00 13.21 -6.51
N LEU A 150 -1.55 12.30 -7.36
CA LEU A 150 -0.11 12.12 -7.65
C LEU A 150 0.48 13.32 -8.39
N GLU A 151 -0.26 13.95 -9.30
CA GLU A 151 0.17 15.19 -9.97
C GLU A 151 0.35 16.33 -8.95
N LYS A 152 -0.60 16.49 -8.02
CA LYS A 152 -0.48 17.45 -6.90
C LYS A 152 0.72 17.12 -6.03
N PHE A 153 0.94 15.83 -5.74
CA PHE A 153 2.07 15.37 -4.96
C PHE A 153 3.41 15.69 -5.64
N GLN A 154 3.53 15.48 -6.95
CA GLN A 154 4.73 15.86 -7.70
C GLN A 154 5.07 17.35 -7.55
N LYS A 155 4.07 18.22 -7.67
CA LYS A 155 4.24 19.66 -7.46
C LYS A 155 4.73 19.98 -6.05
N SER A 156 4.17 19.33 -5.02
CA SER A 156 4.63 19.54 -3.64
C SER A 156 6.08 19.09 -3.41
N LEU A 157 6.53 18.03 -4.09
CA LEU A 157 7.92 17.56 -4.00
C LEU A 157 8.90 18.55 -4.65
N GLN A 158 8.51 19.19 -5.76
CA GLN A 158 9.33 20.22 -6.41
C GLN A 158 9.52 21.42 -5.48
N VAL A 159 8.45 21.91 -4.86
CA VAL A 159 8.50 22.99 -3.86
C VAL A 159 9.38 22.59 -2.67
N GLU A 160 9.25 21.36 -2.16
CA GLU A 160 10.08 20.86 -1.06
C GLU A 160 11.58 20.82 -1.46
N GLN A 161 11.90 20.42 -2.68
CA GLN A 161 13.28 20.42 -3.19
C GLN A 161 13.83 21.84 -3.32
N GLU A 162 13.04 22.77 -3.84
CA GLU A 162 13.42 24.19 -3.93
C GLU A 162 13.70 24.79 -2.55
N TRP A 163 12.86 24.50 -1.55
CA TRP A 163 13.08 24.92 -0.17
C TRP A 163 14.36 24.37 0.44
N ARG A 164 14.67 23.08 0.19
CA ARG A 164 15.89 22.43 0.69
C ARG A 164 17.17 22.98 0.07
N MET A 165 17.08 23.62 -1.09
CA MET A 165 18.22 24.17 -1.83
C MET A 165 18.47 25.66 -1.51
N GLN A 166 17.71 26.28 -0.59
CA GLN A 166 17.96 27.67 -0.21
C GLN A 166 19.21 27.80 0.69
N PRO A 167 20.07 28.81 0.45
CA PRO A 167 21.24 29.04 1.29
C PRO A 167 20.81 29.40 2.71
N VAL A 168 21.40 28.72 3.70
CA VAL A 168 21.23 29.05 5.12
C VAL A 168 21.81 30.44 5.33
N GLN A 169 20.96 31.43 5.60
CA GLN A 169 21.40 32.76 5.99
C GLN A 169 22.01 32.64 7.39
N HIS A 170 23.33 32.79 7.48
CA HIS A 170 24.09 32.90 8.72
C HIS A 170 24.12 34.35 9.20
#